data_AF-A0A9P1A2W2-F1
#
_entry.id   AF-A0A9P1A2W2-F1
#
_cell.length_a   1.000
_cell.length_b   1.000
_cell.length_c   1.000
_cell.angle_alpha   90.00
_cell.angle_beta   90.00
_cell.angle_gamma   90.00
#
_symmetry.space_group_name_H-M   'P 1'
#
loop_
_entity.id
_entity.type
_entity.pdbx_description
1 polymer ?
#
loop_
_entity_poly.entity_id
_entity_poly.type
_entity_poly.pdbx_seq_one_letter_code
_entity_poly.pdbx_strand_id
1 'polypeptide(L)'
;MRFHIQKSVVSFTKKDLAIVTGLKLSRVKPVMSEEPTGDIWTRYLGGKRTVTRNDILLVLNKYKSTNQGARMYDGVKLALLYVLSHGFLGNQIARPMEAYYLNLVDSLEDFKAYPWGDVIWDELRSYMKQSCEALENCTGTRVTFPGCMIALQVWEFETFLSLLKAGLCKVIEGREDIMSRTLKWKFHKKPSLEVFCDLIFYNDKFEWAEIVPKEQELALIQEANTGDVDNLQNGSICAGRVETEELHKVKFEIVFQSYKSQ
;
A
#
# COMPACT_ATOMS: atom_id res chain seq x y z
N MET A 1 5.90 5.50 10.65
CA MET A 1 5.41 4.35 11.44
C MET A 1 6.61 3.69 12.11
N ARG A 2 6.47 3.25 13.36
CA ARG A 2 7.56 2.66 14.14
C ARG A 2 7.17 1.25 14.58
N PHE A 3 8.04 0.29 14.34
CA PHE A 3 7.87 -1.10 14.71
C PHE A 3 8.86 -1.43 15.82
N HIS A 4 8.34 -1.81 16.98
CA HIS A 4 9.14 -2.25 18.10
C HIS A 4 9.35 -3.76 17.96
N ILE A 5 10.57 -4.15 17.61
CA ILE A 5 10.96 -5.54 17.42
C ILE A 5 12.08 -5.83 18.41
N GLN A 6 11.78 -6.67 19.41
CA GLN A 6 12.68 -6.93 20.52
C GLN A 6 13.12 -5.61 21.19
N LYS A 7 14.43 -5.33 21.25
CA LYS A 7 15.00 -4.10 21.82
C LYS A 7 15.23 -3.00 20.78
N SER A 8 14.87 -3.25 19.54
CA SER A 8 15.13 -2.36 18.40
C SER A 8 13.85 -1.67 17.94
N VAL A 9 13.99 -0.49 17.37
CA VAL A 9 12.90 0.24 16.73
C VAL A 9 13.24 0.41 15.26
N VAL A 10 12.47 -0.26 14.41
CA VAL A 10 12.61 -0.19 12.96
C VAL A 10 11.51 0.71 12.42
N SER A 11 11.86 1.67 11.57
CA SER A 11 10.90 2.66 11.08
C SER A 11 10.60 2.45 9.60
N PHE A 12 9.32 2.55 9.26
CA PHE A 12 8.87 2.76 7.89
C PHE A 12 8.32 4.17 7.80
N THR A 13 8.90 4.99 6.94
CA THR A 13 8.62 6.42 6.80
C THR A 13 7.85 6.71 5.52
N LYS A 14 7.32 7.93 5.42
CA LYS A 14 6.69 8.42 4.19
C LYS A 14 7.65 8.41 2.99
N LYS A 15 8.94 8.67 3.25
CA LYS A 15 10.00 8.61 2.24
C LYS A 15 10.21 7.19 1.76
N ASP A 16 10.24 6.22 2.69
CA ASP A 16 10.35 4.80 2.34
C ASP A 16 9.18 4.35 1.46
N LEU A 17 7.96 4.81 1.76
CA LEU A 17 6.80 4.55 0.91
C LEU A 17 6.99 5.11 -0.51
N ALA A 18 7.42 6.36 -0.64
CA ALA A 18 7.67 6.99 -1.93
C ALA A 18 8.75 6.26 -2.73
N ILE A 19 9.85 5.87 -2.07
CA ILE A 19 10.95 5.10 -2.67
C ILE A 19 10.45 3.74 -3.17
N VAL A 20 9.75 3.00 -2.31
CA VAL A 20 9.30 1.65 -2.62
C VAL A 20 8.29 1.66 -3.77
N THR A 21 7.32 2.56 -3.71
CA THR A 21 6.20 2.60 -4.66
C THR A 21 6.52 3.37 -5.93
N GLY A 22 7.44 4.33 -5.87
CA GLY A 22 7.69 5.30 -6.93
C GLY A 22 6.63 6.43 -6.99
N LEU A 23 5.78 6.54 -5.97
CA LEU A 23 4.72 7.54 -5.93
C LEU A 23 5.24 8.89 -5.44
N LYS A 24 4.75 9.95 -6.07
CA LYS A 24 5.13 11.32 -5.74
C LYS A 24 4.59 11.76 -4.39
N LEU A 25 5.41 12.52 -3.68
CA LEU A 25 5.04 13.28 -2.51
C LEU A 25 4.85 14.75 -2.91
N SER A 26 3.80 15.40 -2.42
CA SER A 26 3.55 16.83 -2.57
C SER A 26 3.06 17.44 -1.27
N ARG A 27 3.39 18.72 -1.11
CA ARG A 27 2.93 19.56 0.00
C ARG A 27 1.50 20.05 -0.21
N VAL A 28 1.04 20.10 -1.46
CA VAL A 28 -0.24 20.69 -1.83
C VAL A 28 -1.18 19.58 -2.25
N LYS A 29 -2.22 19.35 -1.44
CA LYS A 29 -3.38 18.56 -1.88
C LYS A 29 -4.19 19.45 -2.83
N PRO A 30 -4.44 19.02 -4.07
CA PRO A 30 -5.26 19.80 -5.00
C PRO A 30 -6.66 20.03 -4.41
N VAL A 31 -7.24 21.20 -4.67
CA VAL A 31 -8.66 21.43 -4.38
C VAL A 31 -9.45 20.61 -5.39
N MET A 32 -10.23 19.65 -4.91
CA MET A 32 -10.96 18.72 -5.77
C MET A 32 -12.47 18.93 -5.66
N SER A 33 -13.17 18.75 -6.77
CA SER A 33 -14.64 18.74 -6.80
C SER A 33 -15.18 17.52 -6.05
N GLU A 34 -16.11 17.74 -5.13
CA GLU A 34 -16.83 16.67 -4.41
C GLU A 34 -17.92 16.00 -5.27
N GLU A 35 -18.28 16.61 -6.40
CA GLU A 35 -19.24 16.03 -7.33
C GLU A 35 -18.54 15.31 -8.49
N PRO A 36 -18.97 14.08 -8.84
CA PRO A 36 -18.46 13.40 -10.00
C PRO A 36 -19.04 14.06 -11.25
N THR A 37 -18.18 14.54 -12.13
CA THR A 37 -18.52 15.19 -13.41
C THR A 37 -17.74 14.59 -14.58
N GLY A 38 -16.94 13.56 -14.30
CA GLY A 38 -16.04 12.94 -15.24
C GLY A 38 -16.73 12.25 -16.43
N ASP A 39 -16.06 12.22 -17.57
CA ASP A 39 -16.50 11.54 -18.79
C ASP A 39 -16.46 10.02 -18.61
N ILE A 40 -15.39 9.47 -18.00
CA ILE A 40 -15.32 8.05 -17.65
C ILE A 40 -16.45 7.66 -16.68
N TRP A 41 -16.71 8.48 -15.67
CA TRP A 41 -17.81 8.25 -14.73
C TRP A 41 -19.17 8.28 -15.42
N THR A 42 -19.43 9.29 -16.24
CA THR A 42 -20.70 9.43 -16.96
C THR A 42 -20.94 8.25 -17.90
N ARG A 43 -19.97 7.93 -18.77
CA ARG A 43 -20.14 6.93 -19.83
C ARG A 43 -20.15 5.49 -19.33
N TYR A 44 -19.27 5.15 -18.41
CA TYR A 44 -19.05 3.76 -18.00
C TYR A 44 -19.68 3.41 -16.66
N LEU A 45 -19.77 4.36 -15.73
CA LEU A 45 -20.35 4.15 -14.40
C LEU A 45 -21.79 4.66 -14.32
N GLY A 46 -22.35 5.14 -15.43
CA GLY A 46 -23.78 5.45 -15.60
C GLY A 46 -24.24 6.65 -14.79
N GLY A 47 -23.34 7.59 -14.45
CA GLY A 47 -23.70 8.78 -13.70
C GLY A 47 -24.21 8.50 -12.28
N LYS A 48 -23.87 7.34 -11.70
CA LYS A 48 -24.33 6.97 -10.35
C LYS A 48 -23.76 7.95 -9.31
N ARG A 49 -24.61 8.41 -8.38
CA ARG A 49 -24.20 9.23 -7.23
C ARG A 49 -23.15 8.54 -6.35
N THR A 50 -23.29 7.23 -6.20
CA THR A 50 -22.37 6.39 -5.44
C THR A 50 -21.81 5.31 -6.35
N VAL A 51 -20.50 5.32 -6.54
CA VAL A 51 -19.78 4.29 -7.28
C VAL A 51 -19.00 3.46 -6.27
N THR A 52 -19.26 2.17 -6.22
CA THR A 52 -18.51 1.23 -5.38
C THR A 52 -17.30 0.68 -6.11
N ARG A 53 -16.35 0.09 -5.38
CA ARG A 53 -15.22 -0.61 -6.00
C ARG A 53 -15.70 -1.81 -6.84
N ASN A 54 -16.79 -2.46 -6.45
CA ASN A 54 -17.42 -3.50 -7.26
C ASN A 54 -17.86 -3.00 -8.64
N ASP A 55 -18.47 -1.80 -8.69
CA ASP A 55 -18.91 -1.20 -9.95
C ASP A 55 -17.71 -1.02 -10.89
N ILE A 56 -16.57 -0.55 -10.36
CA ILE A 56 -15.32 -0.39 -11.13
C ILE A 56 -14.83 -1.74 -11.70
N LEU A 57 -14.82 -2.81 -10.89
CA LEU A 57 -14.44 -4.14 -11.34
C LEU A 57 -15.36 -4.67 -12.44
N LEU A 58 -16.68 -4.56 -12.25
CA LEU A 58 -17.68 -5.01 -13.22
C LEU A 58 -17.54 -4.26 -14.55
N VAL A 59 -17.35 -2.95 -14.50
CA VAL A 59 -17.14 -2.11 -15.69
C VAL A 59 -15.86 -2.49 -16.42
N LEU A 60 -14.74 -2.68 -15.71
CA LEU A 60 -13.48 -3.08 -16.33
C LEU A 60 -13.60 -4.45 -17.02
N ASN A 61 -14.27 -5.43 -16.37
CA ASN A 61 -14.48 -6.74 -16.96
C ASN A 61 -15.39 -6.70 -18.19
N LYS A 62 -16.45 -5.89 -18.14
CA LYS A 62 -17.33 -5.65 -19.29
C LYS A 62 -16.58 -5.00 -20.45
N TYR A 63 -15.74 -4.00 -20.16
CA TYR A 63 -14.92 -3.33 -21.17
C TYR A 63 -13.97 -4.32 -21.87
N LYS A 64 -13.33 -5.22 -21.11
CA LYS A 64 -12.45 -6.27 -21.66
C LYS A 64 -13.18 -7.25 -22.57
N SER A 65 -14.44 -7.57 -22.28
CA SER A 65 -15.20 -8.58 -23.03
C SER A 65 -15.88 -8.04 -24.28
N THR A 66 -16.23 -6.75 -24.32
CA THR A 66 -17.02 -6.20 -25.44
C THR A 66 -16.18 -5.65 -26.59
N ASN A 67 -14.94 -5.20 -26.37
CA ASN A 67 -14.04 -4.61 -27.40
C ASN A 67 -14.68 -3.52 -28.31
N GLN A 68 -15.86 -2.99 -27.95
CA GLN A 68 -16.66 -2.11 -28.81
C GLN A 68 -16.47 -0.65 -28.43
N GLY A 69 -16.11 0.18 -29.42
CA GLY A 69 -16.23 1.65 -29.35
C GLY A 69 -15.30 2.37 -28.37
N ALA A 70 -14.24 1.70 -27.91
CA ALA A 70 -13.27 2.26 -26.99
C ALA A 70 -12.60 3.51 -27.57
N ARG A 71 -12.75 4.67 -26.91
CA ARG A 71 -11.88 5.81 -27.23
C ARG A 71 -10.46 5.45 -26.80
N MET A 72 -9.50 6.12 -27.44
CA MET A 72 -8.10 6.01 -27.09
C MET A 72 -7.94 6.25 -25.57
N TYR A 73 -7.25 5.33 -24.89
CA TYR A 73 -6.96 5.34 -23.45
C TYR A 73 -8.11 5.05 -22.47
N ASP A 74 -9.36 4.87 -22.88
CA ASP A 74 -10.46 4.59 -21.92
C ASP A 74 -10.16 3.34 -21.06
N GLY A 75 -9.64 2.28 -21.67
CA GLY A 75 -9.21 1.07 -20.96
C GLY A 75 -8.07 1.31 -19.97
N VAL A 76 -7.16 2.25 -20.27
CA VAL A 76 -6.08 2.65 -19.35
C VAL A 76 -6.66 3.39 -18.17
N LYS A 77 -7.59 4.33 -18.39
CA LYS A 77 -8.27 5.07 -17.32
C LYS A 77 -9.06 4.13 -16.40
N LEU A 78 -9.83 3.20 -16.96
CA LEU A 78 -10.54 2.19 -16.17
C LEU A 78 -9.58 1.27 -15.39
N ALA A 79 -8.45 0.89 -15.98
CA ALA A 79 -7.43 0.12 -15.28
C ALA A 79 -6.77 0.91 -14.14
N LEU A 80 -6.51 2.21 -14.32
CA LEU A 80 -6.00 3.08 -13.27
C LEU A 80 -6.98 3.21 -12.10
N LEU A 81 -8.28 3.41 -12.37
CA LEU A 81 -9.31 3.39 -11.32
C LEU A 81 -9.35 2.05 -10.59
N TYR A 82 -9.23 0.95 -11.31
CA TYR A 82 -9.19 -0.39 -10.70
C TYR A 82 -7.97 -0.57 -9.78
N VAL A 83 -6.77 -0.24 -10.27
CA VAL A 83 -5.54 -0.35 -9.48
C VAL A 83 -5.59 0.57 -8.26
N LEU A 84 -6.09 1.79 -8.41
CA LEU A 84 -6.27 2.72 -7.30
C LEU A 84 -7.25 2.16 -6.25
N SER A 85 -8.43 1.75 -6.68
CA SER A 85 -9.49 1.28 -5.79
C SER A 85 -9.13 -0.03 -5.08
N HIS A 86 -8.56 -1.00 -5.78
CA HIS A 86 -8.32 -2.35 -5.24
C HIS A 86 -6.88 -2.58 -4.76
N GLY A 87 -5.90 -1.90 -5.36
CA GLY A 87 -4.49 -2.04 -5.01
C GLY A 87 -4.08 -1.08 -3.89
N PHE A 88 -4.42 0.21 -4.02
CA PHE A 88 -3.91 1.25 -3.15
C PHE A 88 -4.86 1.62 -1.99
N LEU A 89 -6.14 1.91 -2.28
CA LEU A 89 -7.11 2.42 -1.29
C LEU A 89 -7.93 1.34 -0.57
N GLY A 90 -7.78 0.08 -0.94
CA GLY A 90 -8.15 -1.05 -0.09
C GLY A 90 -9.33 -1.93 -0.53
N ASN A 91 -9.57 -2.93 0.33
CA ASN A 91 -10.09 -4.25 -0.05
C ASN A 91 -11.63 -4.41 0.13
N GLN A 92 -12.32 -3.39 0.62
CA GLN A 92 -13.78 -3.46 0.79
C GLN A 92 -14.47 -3.10 -0.52
N ILE A 93 -14.94 -4.13 -1.21
CA ILE A 93 -15.62 -4.06 -2.51
C ILE A 93 -16.87 -3.13 -2.47
N ALA A 94 -17.55 -3.09 -1.32
CA ALA A 94 -18.76 -2.29 -1.12
C ALA A 94 -18.48 -0.81 -0.74
N ARG A 95 -17.24 -0.44 -0.40
CA ARG A 95 -16.94 0.95 0.00
C ARG A 95 -17.09 1.88 -1.22
N PRO A 96 -17.79 3.01 -1.07
CA PRO A 96 -17.83 4.04 -2.10
C PRO A 96 -16.44 4.57 -2.44
N MET A 97 -16.21 4.80 -3.73
CA MET A 97 -15.08 5.59 -4.21
C MET A 97 -15.41 7.06 -4.04
N GLU A 98 -14.45 7.85 -3.57
CA GLU A 98 -14.62 9.29 -3.49
C GLU A 98 -14.72 9.87 -4.90
N ALA A 99 -15.71 10.75 -5.11
CA ALA A 99 -16.10 11.24 -6.42
C ALA A 99 -14.95 11.91 -7.18
N TYR A 100 -14.08 12.62 -6.48
CA TYR A 100 -12.95 13.28 -7.12
C TYR A 100 -11.94 12.31 -7.74
N TYR A 101 -11.75 11.11 -7.18
CA TYR A 101 -10.89 10.10 -7.81
C TYR A 101 -11.44 9.64 -9.16
N LEU A 102 -12.77 9.62 -9.30
CA LEU A 102 -13.45 9.28 -10.54
C LEU A 102 -13.23 10.36 -11.60
N ASN A 103 -13.20 11.63 -11.20
CA ASN A 103 -12.91 12.76 -12.09
C ASN A 103 -11.44 12.81 -12.49
N LEU A 104 -10.54 12.54 -11.54
CA LEU A 104 -9.09 12.66 -11.73
C LEU A 104 -8.58 11.77 -12.88
N VAL A 105 -9.20 10.61 -13.10
CA VAL A 105 -8.75 9.68 -14.15
C VAL A 105 -9.00 10.18 -15.57
N ASP A 106 -9.88 11.17 -15.76
CA ASP A 106 -10.13 11.71 -17.09
C ASP A 106 -8.93 12.46 -17.66
N SER A 107 -8.10 13.04 -16.80
CA SER A 107 -6.83 13.69 -17.15
C SER A 107 -5.67 12.83 -16.65
N LEU A 108 -4.99 12.14 -17.57
CA LEU A 108 -3.83 11.32 -17.20
C LEU A 108 -2.66 12.17 -16.68
N GLU A 109 -2.58 13.43 -17.11
CA GLU A 109 -1.58 14.38 -16.63
C GLU A 109 -1.86 14.76 -15.18
N ASP A 110 -3.10 15.13 -14.85
CA ASP A 110 -3.49 15.44 -13.47
C ASP A 110 -3.38 14.21 -12.58
N PHE A 111 -3.80 13.04 -13.07
CA PHE A 111 -3.63 11.77 -12.36
C PHE A 111 -2.16 11.49 -12.05
N LYS A 112 -1.25 11.74 -12.98
CA LYS A 112 0.21 11.54 -12.79
C LYS A 112 0.82 12.59 -11.85
N ALA A 113 0.32 13.81 -11.89
CA ALA A 113 0.78 14.91 -11.04
C ALA A 113 0.23 14.81 -9.61
N TYR A 114 -0.87 14.07 -9.41
CA TYR A 114 -1.54 13.94 -8.12
C TYR A 114 -0.62 13.32 -7.05
N PRO A 115 -0.68 13.81 -5.79
CA PRO A 115 0.20 13.36 -4.71
C PRO A 115 -0.24 12.04 -4.09
N TRP A 116 -0.20 10.98 -4.89
CA TRP A 116 -0.59 9.64 -4.48
C TRP A 116 0.19 9.14 -3.27
N GLY A 117 1.47 9.49 -3.15
CA GLY A 117 2.29 9.08 -2.01
C GLY A 117 1.76 9.63 -0.69
N ASP A 118 1.27 10.87 -0.65
CA ASP A 118 0.68 11.46 0.57
C ASP A 118 -0.65 10.81 0.93
N VAL A 119 -1.54 10.64 -0.05
CA VAL A 119 -2.84 10.02 0.14
C VAL A 119 -2.70 8.59 0.64
N ILE A 120 -1.86 7.80 -0.01
CA ILE A 120 -1.67 6.39 0.35
C ILE A 120 -0.96 6.26 1.70
N TRP A 121 -0.03 7.17 2.02
CA TRP A 121 0.59 7.21 3.35
C TRP A 121 -0.42 7.51 4.46
N ASP A 122 -1.31 8.48 4.24
CA ASP A 122 -2.35 8.85 5.21
C ASP A 122 -3.34 7.69 5.43
N GLU A 123 -3.79 7.05 4.35
CA GLU A 123 -4.64 5.86 4.41
C GLU A 123 -3.94 4.71 5.15
N LEU A 124 -2.71 4.36 4.77
CA LEU A 124 -1.94 3.29 5.40
C LEU A 124 -1.76 3.52 6.90
N ARG A 125 -1.42 4.74 7.31
CA ARG A 125 -1.26 5.12 8.71
C ARG A 125 -2.59 5.04 9.47
N SER A 126 -3.69 5.50 8.87
CA SER A 126 -5.03 5.41 9.45
C SER A 126 -5.44 3.96 9.68
N TYR A 127 -5.22 3.08 8.70
CA TYR A 127 -5.50 1.66 8.85
C TYR A 127 -4.63 0.98 9.89
N MET A 128 -3.33 1.29 9.93
CA MET A 128 -2.42 0.76 10.95
C MET A 128 -2.84 1.21 12.36
N LYS A 129 -3.28 2.46 12.52
CA LYS A 129 -3.80 2.97 13.80
C LYS A 129 -5.06 2.22 14.23
N GLN A 130 -6.08 2.17 13.36
CA GLN A 130 -7.33 1.45 13.64
C GLN A 130 -7.08 -0.03 13.96
N SER A 131 -6.11 -0.63 13.28
CA SER A 131 -5.67 -2.00 13.50
C SER A 131 -5.10 -2.20 14.89
N CYS A 132 -4.14 -1.35 15.31
CA CYS A 132 -3.55 -1.47 16.65
C CYS A 132 -4.58 -1.13 17.75
N GLU A 133 -5.51 -0.18 17.54
CA GLU A 133 -6.64 0.09 18.46
C GLU A 133 -7.60 -1.11 18.59
N ALA A 134 -7.94 -1.78 17.49
CA ALA A 134 -8.81 -2.96 17.52
C ALA A 134 -8.18 -4.15 18.27
N LEU A 135 -6.85 -4.26 18.20
CA LEU A 135 -6.07 -5.27 18.91
C LEU A 135 -5.99 -4.97 20.40
N GLU A 136 -5.72 -3.73 20.79
CA GLU A 136 -5.68 -3.29 22.19
C GLU A 136 -7.03 -3.50 22.90
N ASN A 137 -8.13 -3.24 22.18
CA ASN A 137 -9.47 -3.37 22.73
C ASN A 137 -10.06 -4.80 22.66
N CYS A 138 -9.28 -5.79 22.22
CA CYS A 138 -9.70 -7.20 22.08
C CYS A 138 -11.01 -7.40 21.27
N THR A 139 -11.42 -6.44 20.43
CA THR A 139 -12.68 -6.48 19.68
C THR A 139 -12.63 -7.44 18.48
N GLY A 140 -11.48 -8.08 18.23
CA GLY A 140 -11.33 -9.15 17.24
C GLY A 140 -9.92 -9.72 17.23
N THR A 141 -9.80 -11.01 16.94
CA THR A 141 -8.51 -11.71 16.73
C THR A 141 -7.94 -11.56 15.32
N ARG A 142 -8.71 -10.90 14.44
CA ARG A 142 -8.42 -10.78 13.00
C ARG A 142 -8.53 -9.33 12.57
N VAL A 143 -7.38 -8.74 12.30
CA VAL A 143 -7.29 -7.43 11.67
C VAL A 143 -7.13 -7.63 10.17
N THR A 144 -7.95 -6.95 9.38
CA THR A 144 -7.78 -6.90 7.92
C THR A 144 -7.21 -5.54 7.55
N PHE A 145 -6.05 -5.53 6.90
CA PHE A 145 -5.44 -4.31 6.38
C PHE A 145 -6.04 -3.93 5.02
N PRO A 146 -6.72 -2.78 4.90
CA PRO A 146 -7.23 -2.33 3.61
C PRO A 146 -6.13 -1.59 2.84
N GLY A 147 -5.57 -2.20 1.79
CA GLY A 147 -4.82 -1.47 0.75
C GLY A 147 -3.34 -1.21 1.03
N CYS A 148 -2.60 -1.01 -0.08
CA CYS A 148 -1.16 -0.73 -0.21
C CYS A 148 -0.18 -1.57 0.66
N MET A 149 -0.57 -2.75 1.11
CA MET A 149 0.33 -3.66 1.84
C MET A 149 1.57 -4.06 1.04
N ILE A 150 1.50 -3.97 -0.29
CA ILE A 150 2.65 -4.25 -1.16
C ILE A 150 3.84 -3.33 -0.86
N ALA A 151 3.61 -2.09 -0.41
CA ALA A 151 4.69 -1.17 -0.03
C ALA A 151 5.39 -1.64 1.25
N LEU A 152 4.61 -2.04 2.26
CA LEU A 152 5.15 -2.62 3.50
C LEU A 152 5.89 -3.92 3.25
N GLN A 153 5.35 -4.78 2.38
CA GLN A 153 5.97 -6.07 2.06
C GLN A 153 7.31 -5.90 1.34
N VAL A 154 7.40 -4.98 0.38
CA VAL A 154 8.65 -4.71 -0.32
C VAL A 154 9.65 -4.02 0.60
N TRP A 155 9.18 -3.09 1.45
CA TRP A 155 10.02 -2.51 2.50
C TRP A 155 10.59 -3.59 3.42
N GLU A 156 9.78 -4.55 3.83
CA GLU A 156 10.21 -5.67 4.68
C GLU A 156 11.30 -6.50 4.00
N PHE A 157 11.16 -6.83 2.72
CA PHE A 157 12.16 -7.61 1.98
C PHE A 157 13.51 -6.90 1.86
N GLU A 158 13.50 -5.58 1.72
CA GLU A 158 14.73 -4.79 1.60
C GLU A 158 15.33 -4.41 2.95
N THR A 159 14.50 -4.37 3.99
CA THR A 159 14.91 -4.06 5.36
C THR A 159 15.49 -5.29 6.06
N PHE A 160 14.81 -6.44 5.99
CA PHE A 160 15.21 -7.66 6.70
C PHE A 160 15.87 -8.66 5.74
N LEU A 161 17.17 -8.48 5.51
CA LEU A 161 17.93 -9.32 4.58
C LEU A 161 17.96 -10.82 4.97
N SER A 162 17.64 -11.16 6.22
CA SER A 162 17.43 -12.54 6.66
C SER A 162 16.34 -13.25 5.86
N LEU A 163 15.29 -12.54 5.40
CA LEU A 163 14.23 -13.09 4.56
C LEU A 163 14.74 -13.51 3.18
N LEU A 164 15.63 -12.70 2.59
CA LEU A 164 16.30 -13.02 1.34
C LEU A 164 17.28 -14.19 1.53
N LYS A 165 18.11 -14.14 2.59
CA LYS A 165 19.06 -15.22 2.94
C LYS A 165 18.34 -16.57 3.15
N ALA A 166 17.14 -16.54 3.73
CA ALA A 166 16.28 -17.72 3.92
C ALA A 166 15.53 -18.16 2.65
N GLY A 167 15.63 -17.40 1.56
CA GLY A 167 14.97 -17.71 0.28
C GLY A 167 13.46 -17.55 0.31
N LEU A 168 12.92 -16.70 1.19
CA LEU A 168 11.47 -16.40 1.25
C LEU A 168 11.04 -15.47 0.13
N CYS A 169 11.88 -14.49 -0.19
CA CYS A 169 11.69 -13.56 -1.28
C CYS A 169 12.86 -13.62 -2.26
N LYS A 170 12.63 -13.16 -3.50
CA LYS A 170 13.69 -12.97 -4.48
C LYS A 170 13.37 -11.84 -5.44
N VAL A 171 14.43 -11.27 -5.99
CA VAL A 171 14.33 -10.37 -7.14
C VAL A 171 13.85 -11.18 -8.35
N ILE A 172 12.92 -10.61 -9.10
CA ILE A 172 12.47 -11.15 -10.38
C ILE A 172 13.56 -10.88 -11.41
N GLU A 173 14.01 -11.94 -12.07
CA GLU A 173 15.02 -11.87 -13.13
C GLU A 173 14.64 -10.81 -14.19
N GLY A 174 15.58 -9.94 -14.52
CA GLY A 174 15.40 -8.85 -15.49
C GLY A 174 14.69 -7.63 -14.93
N ARG A 175 14.50 -7.54 -13.61
CA ARG A 175 13.87 -6.39 -12.92
C ARG A 175 14.77 -5.77 -11.85
N GLU A 176 16.06 -6.04 -11.88
CA GLU A 176 17.05 -5.54 -10.92
C GLU A 176 17.10 -4.00 -10.91
N ASP A 177 16.95 -3.41 -12.11
CA ASP A 177 17.07 -1.97 -12.38
C ASP A 177 15.73 -1.27 -12.63
N ILE A 178 14.60 -1.93 -12.37
CA ILE A 178 13.29 -1.27 -12.51
C ILE A 178 13.14 -0.15 -11.48
N MET A 179 12.59 0.98 -11.91
CA MET A 179 12.44 2.17 -11.06
C MET A 179 11.52 1.94 -9.86
N SER A 180 10.40 1.23 -10.02
CA SER A 180 9.48 0.95 -8.91
C SER A 180 9.86 -0.36 -8.22
N ARG A 181 10.29 -0.29 -6.96
CA ARG A 181 10.71 -1.46 -6.17
C ARG A 181 9.57 -2.46 -5.99
N THR A 182 8.31 -2.01 -6.01
CA THR A 182 7.16 -2.93 -5.93
C THR A 182 7.09 -3.96 -7.06
N LEU A 183 7.69 -3.68 -8.21
CA LEU A 183 7.71 -4.59 -9.35
C LEU A 183 8.94 -5.50 -9.37
N LYS A 184 9.93 -5.25 -8.49
CA LYS A 184 11.21 -5.96 -8.42
C LYS A 184 11.10 -7.29 -7.70
N TRP A 185 10.24 -7.38 -6.69
CA TRP A 185 10.25 -8.50 -5.75
C TRP A 185 9.08 -9.47 -5.97
N LYS A 186 9.32 -10.74 -5.66
CA LYS A 186 8.25 -11.72 -5.46
C LYS A 186 8.57 -12.64 -4.28
N PHE A 187 7.52 -13.19 -3.68
CA PHE A 187 7.69 -14.37 -2.83
C PHE A 187 8.23 -15.53 -3.66
N HIS A 188 9.26 -16.19 -3.13
CA HIS A 188 9.77 -17.42 -3.69
C HIS A 188 9.18 -18.64 -2.98
N LYS A 189 8.95 -18.52 -1.68
CA LYS A 189 8.31 -19.52 -0.83
C LYS A 189 7.21 -18.84 -0.04
N LYS A 190 6.12 -19.56 0.23
CA LYS A 190 5.06 -19.11 1.13
C LYS A 190 5.66 -19.00 2.53
N PRO A 191 5.78 -17.80 3.12
CA PRO A 191 6.38 -17.69 4.43
C PRO A 191 5.40 -18.26 5.46
N SER A 192 5.93 -19.08 6.36
CA SER A 192 5.18 -19.48 7.54
C SER A 192 5.44 -18.49 8.65
N LEU A 193 4.54 -18.54 9.61
CA LEU A 193 4.64 -17.76 10.81
C LEU A 193 5.95 -17.96 11.56
N GLU A 194 6.24 -19.23 11.78
CA GLU A 194 7.37 -19.73 12.54
C GLU A 194 8.67 -19.20 11.94
N VAL A 195 8.78 -19.18 10.62
CA VAL A 195 9.97 -18.63 9.94
C VAL A 195 10.14 -17.14 10.21
N PHE A 196 9.08 -16.33 10.21
CA PHE A 196 9.20 -14.91 10.56
C PHE A 196 9.58 -14.71 12.03
N CYS A 197 8.99 -15.51 12.92
CA CYS A 197 9.37 -15.53 14.33
C CYS A 197 10.85 -15.84 14.50
N ASP A 198 11.34 -16.91 13.90
CA ASP A 198 12.72 -17.37 14.05
C ASP A 198 13.74 -16.43 13.41
N LEU A 199 13.39 -15.77 12.30
CA LEU A 199 14.33 -14.89 11.60
C LEU A 199 14.36 -13.47 12.17
N ILE A 200 13.22 -12.96 12.65
CA ILE A 200 13.03 -11.55 13.01
C ILE A 200 12.53 -11.40 14.44
N PHE A 201 11.34 -11.93 14.75
CA PHE A 201 10.65 -11.52 15.98
C PHE A 201 11.22 -12.14 17.26
N TYR A 202 11.81 -13.32 17.22
CA TYR A 202 12.43 -14.02 18.36
C TYR A 202 13.96 -14.08 18.27
N ASN A 203 14.53 -13.60 17.18
CA ASN A 203 15.97 -13.48 17.00
C ASN A 203 16.46 -12.18 17.62
N ASP A 204 17.17 -12.24 18.75
CA ASP A 204 17.73 -11.07 19.43
C ASP A 204 18.86 -10.39 18.64
N LYS A 205 19.39 -11.06 17.63
CA LYS A 205 20.49 -10.62 16.75
C LYS A 205 20.01 -10.42 15.32
N PHE A 206 18.73 -10.19 15.09
CA PHE A 206 18.24 -9.91 13.74
C PHE A 206 18.93 -8.66 13.16
N GLU A 207 19.31 -8.74 11.90
CA GLU A 207 19.91 -7.63 11.16
C GLU A 207 18.82 -6.93 10.35
N TRP A 208 18.87 -5.60 10.31
CA TRP A 208 18.06 -4.80 9.41
C TRP A 208 18.89 -3.71 8.75
N ALA A 209 18.47 -3.30 7.55
CA ALA A 209 19.07 -2.22 6.78
C ALA A 209 18.04 -1.11 6.56
N GLU A 210 18.51 0.13 6.52
CA GLU A 210 17.68 1.24 6.04
C GLU A 210 17.54 1.18 4.52
N ILE A 211 16.40 1.63 4.01
CA ILE A 211 16.21 1.80 2.58
C ILE A 211 17.06 2.99 2.11
N VAL A 212 18.05 2.70 1.28
CA VAL A 212 18.88 3.73 0.64
C VAL A 212 18.27 4.09 -0.72
N PRO A 213 17.88 5.35 -0.96
CA PRO A 213 17.38 5.79 -2.27
C PRO A 213 18.46 5.71 -3.35
N LYS A 214 18.06 5.30 -4.56
CA LYS A 214 18.84 5.44 -5.79
C LYS A 214 18.73 6.88 -6.31
N GLU A 215 19.66 7.30 -7.16
CA GLU A 215 19.71 8.66 -7.73
C GLU A 215 18.38 9.10 -8.36
N GLN A 216 17.75 8.21 -9.13
CA GLN A 216 16.45 8.45 -9.80
C GLN A 216 15.29 8.61 -8.80
N GLU A 217 15.39 8.04 -7.61
CA GLU A 217 14.36 8.10 -6.57
C GLU A 217 14.52 9.36 -5.71
N LEU A 218 15.71 10.00 -5.70
CA LEU A 218 15.95 11.24 -4.94
C LEU A 218 15.03 12.37 -5.39
N ALA A 219 14.71 12.45 -6.68
CA ALA A 219 13.77 13.43 -7.22
C ALA A 219 12.37 13.31 -6.58
N LEU A 220 11.92 12.10 -6.23
CA LEU A 220 10.64 11.87 -5.55
C LEU A 220 10.63 12.37 -4.10
N ILE A 221 11.80 12.46 -3.47
CA ILE A 221 11.97 12.81 -2.05
C ILE A 221 12.27 14.30 -1.88
N GLN A 222 12.98 14.93 -2.84
CA GLN A 222 13.38 16.33 -2.77
C GLN A 222 12.18 17.30 -2.75
N GLU A 223 11.08 16.96 -3.43
CA GLU A 223 9.83 17.74 -3.38
C GLU A 223 9.21 17.80 -1.94
N ALA A 224 9.62 16.90 -1.03
CA ALA A 224 9.11 16.83 0.34
C ALA A 224 9.96 17.58 1.40
N ASN A 225 11.25 17.85 1.17
CA ASN A 225 12.23 18.13 2.25
C ASN A 225 12.44 19.59 2.71
N THR A 226 11.81 20.60 2.12
CA THR A 226 11.95 22.01 2.56
C THR A 226 11.13 22.39 3.81
N GLY A 227 11.13 21.53 4.84
CA GLY A 227 10.52 21.78 6.15
C GLY A 227 9.43 20.79 6.51
N ASP A 228 9.77 19.78 7.31
CA ASP A 228 9.18 19.68 8.65
C ASP A 228 10.04 18.81 9.57
N VAL A 229 10.24 19.31 10.79
CA VAL A 229 10.78 18.58 11.94
C VAL A 229 9.56 18.02 12.65
N ASP A 230 9.19 16.77 12.32
CA ASP A 230 8.04 16.11 12.97
C ASP A 230 8.35 15.84 14.45
N ASN A 231 7.95 16.78 15.30
CA ASN A 231 7.67 16.55 16.72
C ASN A 231 6.39 15.70 16.84
N LEU A 232 6.53 14.38 16.91
CA LEU A 232 5.42 13.46 17.25
C LEU A 232 5.89 12.44 18.29
N GLN A 233 5.94 12.89 19.54
CA GLN A 233 5.87 12.01 20.71
C GLN A 233 4.46 11.40 20.75
N ASN A 234 4.33 10.16 20.29
CA ASN A 234 3.43 9.10 20.76
C ASN A 234 3.45 7.99 19.71
N GLY A 235 4.22 6.92 19.98
CA GLY A 235 4.28 5.74 19.12
C GLY A 235 3.48 4.62 19.76
N SER A 236 2.48 4.10 19.03
CA SER A 236 1.81 2.85 19.37
C SER A 236 2.70 1.65 18.99
N ILE A 237 2.62 0.59 19.79
CA ILE A 237 3.44 -0.63 19.72
C ILE A 237 2.72 -1.64 18.82
N CYS A 238 3.38 -2.20 17.80
CA CYS A 238 2.81 -3.30 17.01
C CYS A 238 3.91 -4.38 16.74
N ALA A 239 3.68 -5.65 17.14
CA ALA A 239 4.52 -6.85 16.94
C ALA A 239 3.71 -8.03 16.34
N GLY A 240 4.07 -8.57 15.17
CA GLY A 240 3.18 -9.46 14.38
C GLY A 240 3.48 -10.96 14.40
N ARG A 241 2.42 -11.79 14.20
CA ARG A 241 2.46 -13.21 13.82
C ARG A 241 1.55 -13.46 12.56
N VAL A 242 1.97 -14.28 11.56
CA VAL A 242 1.39 -14.50 10.20
C VAL A 242 0.76 -15.89 9.99
N GLU A 243 -0.55 -16.03 9.73
CA GLU A 243 -1.17 -17.30 9.27
C GLU A 243 -1.82 -17.16 7.88
N THR A 244 -1.84 -18.23 7.07
CA THR A 244 -2.03 -18.12 5.60
C THR A 244 -2.97 -19.14 4.95
N GLU A 245 -3.93 -18.67 4.15
CA GLU A 245 -4.69 -19.45 3.15
C GLU A 245 -4.80 -18.74 1.78
N GLU A 246 -4.47 -19.52 0.73
CA GLU A 246 -4.73 -19.44 -0.72
C GLU A 246 -4.62 -18.15 -1.58
N LEU A 247 -4.18 -18.38 -2.83
CA LEU A 247 -3.40 -17.51 -3.73
C LEU A 247 -4.11 -16.31 -4.39
N HIS A 248 -5.31 -15.92 -3.97
CA HIS A 248 -5.98 -14.71 -4.48
C HIS A 248 -6.44 -13.73 -3.39
N LYS A 249 -6.02 -13.98 -2.15
CA LYS A 249 -6.21 -13.10 -1.01
C LYS A 249 -4.88 -13.06 -0.26
N VAL A 250 -4.01 -12.08 -0.55
CA VAL A 250 -2.96 -11.75 0.42
C VAL A 250 -3.66 -11.02 1.57
N LYS A 251 -4.28 -11.81 2.45
CA LYS A 251 -4.82 -11.35 3.72
C LYS A 251 -3.64 -11.39 4.69
N PHE A 252 -3.08 -10.23 5.00
CA PHE A 252 -2.17 -10.11 6.14
C PHE A 252 -3.01 -10.28 7.40
N GLU A 253 -3.07 -11.50 7.91
CA GLU A 253 -3.68 -11.79 9.21
C GLU A 253 -2.58 -11.66 10.25
N ILE A 254 -2.53 -10.51 10.92
CA ILE A 254 -1.61 -10.29 12.04
C ILE A 254 -2.31 -10.75 13.32
N VAL A 255 -1.88 -11.88 13.88
CA VAL A 255 -2.35 -12.40 15.17
C VAL A 255 -1.39 -11.93 16.26
N PHE A 256 -1.90 -11.45 17.40
CA PHE A 256 -1.09 -10.98 18.53
C PHE A 256 -1.45 -11.77 19.79
N GLN A 257 -0.45 -12.28 20.52
CA GLN A 257 -0.63 -12.83 21.86
C GLN A 257 -0.13 -11.80 22.88
N SER A 258 -1.00 -11.44 23.83
CA SER A 258 -0.65 -10.58 24.96
C SER A 258 0.23 -11.35 25.94
N TYR A 259 1.44 -10.86 26.23
CA TYR A 259 2.16 -11.25 27.44
C TYR A 259 1.69 -10.36 28.59
N LYS A 260 1.05 -10.96 29.61
CA LYS A 260 0.91 -10.33 30.92
C LYS A 260 2.27 -10.37 31.60
N SER A 261 2.88 -9.21 31.86
CA SER A 261 3.96 -9.12 32.84
C SER A 261 3.39 -9.35 34.24
N GLN A 262 4.05 -10.23 35.01
CA GLN A 262 3.83 -10.41 36.44
C GLN A 262 4.13 -9.12 37.21
#